data_AF-A0A940R5E2-F1
#
_entry.id   AF-A0A940R5E2-F1
#
_cell.length_a   1.000
_cell.length_b   1.000
_cell.length_c   1.000
_cell.angle_alpha   90.00
_cell.angle_beta   90.00
_cell.angle_gamma   90.00
#
_symmetry.space_group_name_H-M   'P 1'
#
loop_
_entity.id
_entity.type
_entity.pdbx_description
1 polymer ?
#
loop_
_entity_poly.entity_id
_entity_poly.type
_entity_poly.pdbx_seq_one_letter_code
_entity_poly.pdbx_strand_id
1 'polypeptide(L)'
;MSYVVISSFENLSTGDLQSQGEAITVFPSEAPARSHFADRASALATAVRKAREDDVDATFVTWLLILRMPLEVAGVEEALEDLELVVEETDTVDDPFGELVVDYQGRRYEPSAEAEHPRKDALQTLEAWLT
;
A
#
# COMPACT_ATOMS: atom_id res chain seq x y z
N MET A 1 10.34 4.55 17.37
CA MET A 1 10.24 3.80 16.10
C MET A 1 8.89 4.11 15.49
N SER A 2 8.84 4.44 14.19
CA SER A 2 7.62 4.85 13.50
C SER A 2 7.04 3.70 12.67
N TYR A 3 5.75 3.81 12.34
CA TYR A 3 5.03 2.86 11.49
C TYR A 3 4.37 3.63 10.35
N VAL A 4 4.46 3.09 9.14
CA VAL A 4 3.87 3.70 7.95
C VAL A 4 2.83 2.75 7.40
N VAL A 5 1.63 3.27 7.15
CA VAL A 5 0.59 2.55 6.43
C VAL A 5 0.55 3.08 5.01
N ILE A 6 0.73 2.20 4.02
CA ILE A 6 0.68 2.55 2.60
C ILE A 6 -0.42 1.75 1.91
N SER A 7 -1.22 2.40 1.06
CA SER A 7 -2.26 1.78 0.24
C SER A 7 -2.24 2.23 -1.22
N SER A 8 -2.67 1.33 -2.08
CA SER A 8 -3.05 1.61 -3.47
C SER A 8 -4.46 1.08 -3.79
N PHE A 9 -5.13 1.77 -4.72
CA PHE A 9 -6.39 1.38 -5.33
C PHE A 9 -6.34 1.76 -6.80
N GLU A 10 -6.18 0.76 -7.66
CA GLU A 10 -5.97 0.94 -9.09
C GLU A 10 -7.10 0.31 -9.88
N ASN A 11 -7.51 0.98 -10.96
CA ASN A 11 -8.17 0.34 -12.09
C ASN A 11 -7.09 -0.01 -13.12
N LEU A 12 -7.01 -1.27 -13.53
CA LEU A 12 -5.95 -1.73 -14.43
C LEU A 12 -5.99 -1.10 -15.83
N SER A 13 -7.10 -0.48 -16.20
CA SER A 13 -7.26 0.21 -17.48
C SER A 13 -7.01 1.71 -17.40
N THR A 14 -7.23 2.33 -16.24
CA THR A 14 -7.20 3.80 -16.10
C THR A 14 -6.17 4.31 -15.09
N GLY A 15 -5.53 3.43 -14.33
CA GLY A 15 -4.52 3.76 -13.33
C GLY A 15 -5.10 3.99 -11.93
N ASP A 16 -4.31 4.70 -11.12
CA ASP A 16 -4.62 5.00 -9.71
C ASP A 16 -5.92 5.79 -9.55
N LEU A 17 -6.74 5.36 -8.59
CA LEU A 17 -8.02 5.95 -8.22
C LEU A 17 -7.97 6.67 -6.87
N GLN A 18 -6.82 6.65 -6.19
CA GLN A 18 -6.66 7.36 -4.92
C GLN A 18 -6.40 8.85 -5.12
N SER A 19 -6.90 9.66 -4.18
CA SER A 19 -6.53 11.07 -4.12
C SER A 19 -5.12 11.24 -3.52
N GLN A 20 -4.42 12.32 -3.89
CA GLN A 20 -3.14 12.66 -3.30
C GLN A 20 -3.23 12.73 -1.77
N GLY A 21 -2.31 12.07 -1.08
CA GLY A 21 -2.24 12.02 0.38
C GLY A 21 -3.15 10.98 1.05
N GLU A 22 -4.01 10.26 0.32
CA GLU A 22 -4.74 9.11 0.89
C GLU A 22 -3.87 7.85 1.01
N ALA A 23 -2.80 7.79 0.22
CA ALA A 23 -2.01 6.57 0.06
C ALA A 23 -1.14 6.27 1.28
N ILE A 24 -0.63 7.28 2.00
CA ILE A 24 0.40 7.09 3.03
C ILE A 24 0.01 7.80 4.32
N THR A 25 0.16 7.14 5.45
CA THR A 25 0.02 7.76 6.78
C THR A 25 1.07 7.24 7.75
N VAL A 26 1.65 8.14 8.55
CA VAL A 26 2.69 7.84 9.53
C VAL A 26 2.12 7.81 10.94
N PHE A 27 2.58 6.86 11.75
CA PHE A 27 2.16 6.66 13.13
C PHE A 27 3.35 6.51 14.06
N PRO A 28 3.25 7.03 15.30
CA PRO A 28 4.31 6.91 16.30
C PRO A 28 4.35 5.52 16.99
N SER A 29 3.38 4.64 16.72
CA SER A 29 3.30 3.30 17.32
C SER A 29 2.43 2.35 16.50
N GLU A 30 2.59 1.04 16.74
CA GLU A 30 1.93 -0.02 15.97
C GLU A 30 0.41 -0.04 16.17
N ALA A 31 -0.07 0.19 17.40
CA ALA A 31 -1.49 0.10 17.72
C ALA A 31 -2.38 1.05 16.88
N PRO A 32 -2.10 2.37 16.80
CA PRO A 32 -2.86 3.27 15.93
C PRO A 32 -2.64 2.95 14.44
N ALA A 33 -1.45 2.48 14.04
CA ALA A 33 -1.21 2.04 12.66
C ALA A 33 -2.11 0.84 12.28
N ARG A 34 -2.26 -0.16 13.16
CA ARG A 34 -3.15 -1.30 12.97
C ARG A 34 -4.62 -0.90 12.92
N SER A 35 -5.03 0.05 13.77
CA SER A 35 -6.40 0.59 13.71
C SER A 35 -6.66 1.24 12.35
N HIS A 36 -5.76 2.13 11.92
CA HIS A 36 -5.88 2.80 10.63
C HIS A 36 -5.84 1.82 9.46
N PHE A 37 -5.00 0.78 9.53
CA PHE A 37 -4.95 -0.28 8.54
C PHE A 37 -6.29 -1.01 8.39
N ALA A 38 -6.94 -1.38 9.50
CA ALA A 38 -8.26 -2.02 9.46
C ALA A 38 -9.34 -1.08 8.88
N ASP A 39 -9.31 0.20 9.27
CA ASP A 39 -10.22 1.21 8.75
C ASP A 39 -10.01 1.43 7.24
N ARG A 40 -8.76 1.52 6.80
CA ARG A 40 -8.41 1.72 5.39
C ARG A 40 -8.77 0.50 4.55
N ALA A 41 -8.56 -0.73 5.03
CA ALA A 41 -9.00 -1.94 4.35
C ALA A 41 -10.52 -1.93 4.10
N SER A 42 -11.30 -1.51 5.11
CA SER A 42 -12.77 -1.37 4.99
C SER A 42 -13.18 -0.26 4.01
N ALA A 43 -12.44 0.85 4.01
CA ALA A 43 -12.64 1.94 3.07
C ALA A 43 -12.36 1.54 1.62
N LEU A 44 -11.25 0.82 1.37
CA LEU A 44 -10.88 0.29 0.05
C LEU A 44 -11.94 -0.69 -0.48
N ALA A 45 -12.40 -1.63 0.34
CA ALA A 45 -13.48 -2.55 -0.05
C ALA A 45 -14.78 -1.81 -0.39
N THR A 46 -15.06 -0.69 0.28
CA THR A 46 -16.20 0.17 -0.04
C THR A 46 -15.99 0.96 -1.33
N ALA A 47 -14.78 1.46 -1.56
CA ALA A 47 -14.41 2.19 -2.77
C ALA A 47 -14.50 1.29 -4.01
N VAL A 48 -14.02 0.05 -3.93
CA VAL A 48 -14.14 -0.95 -5.00
C VAL A 48 -15.61 -1.22 -5.34
N ARG A 49 -16.47 -1.43 -4.33
CA ARG A 49 -17.91 -1.65 -4.57
C ARG A 49 -18.54 -0.47 -5.32
N LYS A 50 -18.22 0.77 -4.93
CA LYS A 50 -18.72 1.97 -5.62
C LYS A 50 -18.19 2.08 -7.04
N ALA A 51 -16.87 1.91 -7.24
CA ALA A 51 -16.27 1.96 -8.57
C ALA A 51 -16.87 0.92 -9.53
N ARG A 52 -17.28 -0.23 -9.00
CA ARG A 52 -17.95 -1.30 -9.77
C ARG A 52 -19.40 -0.99 -10.14
N GLU A 53 -20.06 -0.08 -9.43
CA GLU A 53 -21.38 0.43 -9.84
C GLU A 53 -21.26 1.30 -11.10
N ASP A 54 -20.12 1.98 -11.27
CA ASP A 54 -19.83 2.84 -12.43
C ASP A 54 -19.27 2.04 -13.63
N ASP A 55 -18.48 1.00 -13.37
CA ASP A 55 -17.92 0.10 -14.39
C ASP A 55 -17.89 -1.36 -13.90
N VAL A 56 -18.86 -2.15 -14.35
CA VAL A 56 -19.05 -3.54 -13.92
C VAL A 56 -17.97 -4.49 -14.48
N ASP A 57 -17.38 -4.14 -15.62
CA ASP A 57 -16.39 -4.97 -16.32
C ASP A 57 -14.94 -4.59 -15.95
N ALA A 58 -14.75 -3.52 -15.18
CA ALA A 58 -13.45 -3.08 -14.71
C ALA A 58 -12.80 -4.10 -13.75
N THR A 59 -11.50 -4.28 -13.95
CA THR A 59 -10.64 -4.99 -13.01
C THR A 59 -9.90 -4.01 -12.13
N PHE A 60 -9.98 -4.24 -10.82
CA PHE A 60 -9.32 -3.40 -9.83
C PHE A 60 -8.28 -4.18 -9.04
N VAL A 61 -7.27 -3.49 -8.55
CA VAL A 61 -6.32 -4.00 -7.57
C VAL A 61 -6.32 -3.07 -6.37
N THR A 62 -6.41 -3.62 -5.17
CA THR A 62 -6.10 -2.87 -3.94
C THR A 62 -5.02 -3.59 -3.18
N TRP A 63 -4.06 -2.84 -2.66
CA TRP A 63 -3.13 -3.36 -1.68
C TRP A 63 -2.90 -2.36 -0.56
N LEU A 64 -2.59 -2.88 0.61
CA LEU A 64 -2.37 -2.13 1.84
C LEU A 64 -1.31 -2.84 2.66
N LEU A 65 -0.37 -2.09 3.21
CA LEU A 65 0.73 -2.61 4.01
C LEU A 65 1.01 -1.74 5.23
N ILE A 66 1.46 -2.37 6.31
CA ILE A 66 2.06 -1.69 7.47
C ILE A 66 3.56 -1.97 7.41
N LEU A 67 4.37 -0.90 7.36
CA LEU A 67 5.81 -0.96 7.50
C LEU A 67 6.22 -0.48 8.89
N ARG A 68 7.20 -1.15 9.48
CA ARG A 68 7.93 -0.67 10.65
C ARG A 68 9.21 0.00 10.18
N MET A 69 9.29 1.32 10.35
CA MET A 69 10.42 2.10 9.87
C MET A 69 11.68 1.81 10.71
N PRO A 70 12.86 1.74 10.07
CA PRO A 70 14.11 1.52 10.78
C PRO A 70 14.46 2.67 11.73
N LEU A 71 14.06 3.90 11.35
CA LEU A 71 14.25 5.13 12.13
C LEU A 71 12.90 5.75 12.51
N GLU A 72 12.95 6.73 13.42
CA GLU A 72 11.79 7.57 13.68
C GLU A 72 11.68 8.62 12.58
N VAL A 73 10.52 8.67 11.93
CA VAL A 73 10.19 9.66 10.90
C VAL A 73 9.10 10.59 11.41
N ALA A 74 9.24 11.89 11.14
CA ALA A 74 8.36 12.95 11.61
C ALA A 74 7.15 13.19 10.70
N GLY A 75 7.19 12.70 9.45
CA GLY A 75 6.13 12.93 8.47
C GLY A 75 6.24 12.03 7.24
N VAL A 76 5.31 12.21 6.31
CA VAL A 76 5.21 11.40 5.07
C VAL A 76 6.41 11.61 4.15
N GLU A 77 6.89 12.84 3.99
CA GLU A 77 8.05 13.14 3.15
C GLU A 77 9.31 12.40 3.64
N GLU A 78 9.65 12.54 4.91
CA GLU A 78 10.77 11.82 5.53
C GLU A 78 10.58 10.30 5.48
N ALA A 79 9.35 9.81 5.64
CA ALA A 79 9.06 8.40 5.48
C ALA A 79 9.34 7.89 4.05
N LEU A 80 9.02 8.69 3.03
CA LEU A 80 9.27 8.35 1.63
C LEU A 80 10.76 8.39 1.30
N GLU A 81 11.47 9.44 1.75
CA GLU A 81 12.92 9.56 1.59
C GLU A 81 13.66 8.39 2.26
N ASP A 82 13.25 8.00 3.47
CA ASP A 82 13.82 6.84 4.16
C ASP A 82 13.57 5.53 3.40
N LEU A 83 12.39 5.36 2.79
CA LEU A 83 12.07 4.16 2.01
C LEU A 83 12.82 4.12 0.67
N GLU A 84 12.98 5.26 0.01
CA GLU A 84 13.82 5.40 -1.18
C GLU A 84 15.27 5.01 -0.86
N LEU A 85 15.82 5.53 0.25
CA LEU A 85 17.18 5.18 0.69
C LEU A 85 17.33 3.69 1.02
N VAL A 86 16.29 3.03 1.57
CA VAL A 86 16.30 1.57 1.74
C VAL A 86 16.47 0.88 0.39
N VAL A 87 15.73 1.29 -0.66
CA VAL A 87 15.87 0.69 -2.00
C VAL A 87 17.26 0.94 -2.56
N GLU A 88 17.76 2.18 -2.49
CA GLU A 88 19.09 2.54 -3.02
C GLU A 88 20.23 1.75 -2.34
N GLU A 89 20.17 1.58 -1.02
CA GLU A 89 21.20 0.87 -0.25
C GLU A 89 21.05 -0.66 -0.31
N THR A 90 19.94 -1.17 -0.85
CA THR A 90 19.65 -2.60 -0.98
C THR A 90 19.33 -3.05 -2.40
N ASP A 91 19.83 -2.32 -3.40
CA ASP A 91 19.65 -2.57 -4.85
C ASP A 91 19.99 -3.99 -5.34
N THR A 92 20.75 -4.75 -4.55
CA THR A 92 21.14 -6.15 -4.81
C THR A 92 20.29 -7.19 -4.07
N VAL A 93 19.29 -6.77 -3.28
CA VAL A 93 18.41 -7.62 -2.46
C VAL A 93 17.07 -7.83 -3.19
N ASP A 94 16.57 -9.07 -3.27
CA ASP A 94 15.31 -9.41 -3.99
C ASP A 94 14.02 -8.92 -3.28
N ASP A 95 14.09 -8.56 -2.00
CA ASP A 95 12.96 -8.04 -1.21
C ASP A 95 13.44 -6.99 -0.18
N PRO A 96 13.70 -5.74 -0.62
CA PRO A 96 14.28 -4.70 0.22
C PRO A 96 13.38 -4.31 1.41
N PHE A 97 12.06 -4.46 1.25
CA PHE A 97 11.07 -4.12 2.27
C PHE A 97 10.61 -5.30 3.12
N GLY A 98 10.98 -6.54 2.76
CA GLY A 98 10.41 -7.76 3.34
C GLY A 98 10.47 -7.83 4.87
N GLU A 99 11.57 -7.34 5.46
CA GLU A 99 11.76 -7.30 6.92
C GLU A 99 11.04 -6.13 7.61
N LEU A 100 10.65 -5.10 6.85
CA LEU A 100 9.90 -3.95 7.33
C LEU A 100 8.40 -4.24 7.41
N VAL A 101 7.90 -5.21 6.62
CA VAL A 101 6.47 -5.53 6.57
C VAL A 101 5.98 -6.15 7.89
N VAL A 102 5.06 -5.45 8.54
CA VAL A 102 4.35 -5.89 9.75
C VAL A 102 3.05 -6.61 9.38
N ASP A 103 2.32 -6.11 8.38
CA ASP A 103 1.05 -6.67 7.93
C ASP A 103 0.79 -6.31 6.45
N TYR A 104 0.00 -7.12 5.76
CA TYR A 104 -0.32 -6.96 4.35
C TYR A 104 -1.72 -7.48 4.03
N GLN A 105 -2.47 -6.70 3.23
CA GLN A 105 -3.71 -7.14 2.60
C GLN A 105 -3.72 -6.72 1.14
N GLY A 106 -3.89 -7.68 0.24
CA GLY A 106 -3.94 -7.47 -1.20
C GLY A 106 -5.10 -8.22 -1.85
N ARG A 107 -5.83 -7.55 -2.72
CA ARG A 107 -6.96 -8.12 -3.46
C ARG A 107 -6.94 -7.66 -4.90
N ARG A 108 -7.20 -8.60 -5.81
CA ARG A 108 -7.55 -8.36 -7.20
C ARG A 108 -9.03 -8.63 -7.36
N TYR A 109 -9.77 -7.65 -7.86
CA TYR A 109 -11.19 -7.73 -8.09
C TYR A 109 -11.44 -7.83 -9.59
N GLU A 110 -11.70 -9.03 -10.07
CA GLU A 110 -12.14 -9.27 -11.44
C GLU A 110 -13.68 -9.17 -11.51
N PRO A 111 -14.28 -9.01 -12.70
CA PRO A 111 -15.74 -8.91 -12.82
C PRO A 111 -16.48 -10.13 -12.25
N SER A 112 -15.88 -11.31 -12.34
CA SER A 112 -16.51 -12.59 -11.96
C SER A 112 -15.99 -13.19 -10.65
N ALA A 113 -14.86 -12.71 -10.13
CA ALA A 113 -14.21 -13.30 -8.97
C ALA A 113 -13.26 -12.33 -8.28
N GLU A 114 -12.95 -12.62 -7.02
CA GLU A 114 -11.90 -11.95 -6.28
C GLU A 114 -10.76 -12.94 -6.04
N ALA A 115 -9.53 -12.46 -6.18
CA ALA A 115 -8.32 -13.21 -5.91
C ALA A 115 -7.44 -12.44 -4.92
N GLU A 116 -6.57 -13.16 -4.22
CA GLU A 116 -5.51 -12.50 -3.47
C GLU A 116 -4.53 -11.84 -4.44
N HIS A 117 -4.15 -10.61 -4.13
CA HIS A 117 -3.04 -9.96 -4.82
C HIS A 117 -1.74 -10.33 -4.07
N PRO A 118 -0.68 -10.80 -4.75
CA PRO A 118 0.54 -11.20 -4.08
C PRO A 118 1.26 -10.02 -3.41
N ARG A 119 1.80 -10.26 -2.21
CA ARG A 119 2.62 -9.28 -1.51
C ARG A 119 3.83 -8.84 -2.33
N LYS A 120 4.49 -9.77 -3.03
CA LYS A 120 5.67 -9.48 -3.85
C LYS A 120 5.34 -8.43 -4.93
N ASP A 121 4.22 -8.59 -5.63
CA ASP A 121 3.77 -7.66 -6.66
C ASP A 121 3.52 -6.26 -6.07
N ALA A 122 2.85 -6.18 -4.90
CA ALA A 122 2.62 -4.90 -4.23
C ALA A 122 3.92 -4.20 -3.78
N LEU A 123 4.91 -4.97 -3.30
CA LEU A 123 6.21 -4.41 -2.92
C LEU A 123 7.01 -3.94 -4.14
N GLN A 124 6.92 -4.63 -5.27
CA GLN A 124 7.52 -4.18 -6.54
C GLN A 124 6.85 -2.90 -7.05
N THR A 125 5.54 -2.77 -6.90
CA THR A 125 4.83 -1.52 -7.22
C THR A 125 5.28 -0.38 -6.31
N LEU A 126 5.46 -0.65 -5.01
CA LEU A 126 5.99 0.36 -4.07
C LEU A 126 7.41 0.78 -4.44
N GLU A 127 8.30 -0.16 -4.75
CA GLU A 127 9.67 0.12 -5.20
C GLU A 127 9.67 1.01 -6.43
N ALA A 128 8.88 0.65 -7.45
CA ALA A 128 8.74 1.44 -8.68
C ALA A 128 8.06 2.81 -8.47
N TRP A 129 7.34 3.01 -7.36
CA TRP A 129 6.78 4.31 -7.01
C TRP A 129 7.83 5.23 -6.37
N LEU A 130 8.84 4.66 -5.72
CA LEU A 130 9.90 5.40 -5.03
C LEU A 130 11.07 5.78 -5.97
N THR A 131 11.21 5.15 -7.13
CA THR A 131 12.31 5.36 -8.10
C THR A 131 11.83 5.85 -9.46
#